data_AF-A0A955UJ24-F1
#
_entry.id   AF-A0A955UJ24-F1
#
_cell.length_a   1.000
_cell.length_b   1.000
_cell.length_c   1.000
_cell.angle_alpha   90.00
_cell.angle_beta   90.00
_cell.angle_gamma   90.00
#
_symmetry.space_group_name_H-M   'P 1'
#
loop_
_entity.id
_entity.type
_entity.pdbx_description
1 polymer ?
#
loop_
_entity_poly.entity_id
_entity_poly.type
_entity_poly.pdbx_seq_one_letter_code
_entity_poly.pdbx_strand_id
1 'polypeptide(L)'
;MRFVPHRSAPSQLLAVFGSFAAGPIVGIRLADALAPDSTVAQLAAALGFCLTFVGGLLLWFGLGLFGIVRTMWRRRGGRVQRADGVKGVLVPPGYRSFVVLGLLLPPTTGLLVGLLSTSPLLLCMAIFTMAGLLYGICLRALAHHGYLPFPEPE
;
A
#
# COMPACT_ATOMS: atom_id res chain seq x y z
N MET A 1 5.58 -17.01 -3.43
CA MET A 1 6.11 -16.58 -2.11
C MET A 1 7.62 -16.43 -2.26
N ARG A 2 8.23 -15.46 -1.59
CA ARG A 2 9.67 -15.20 -1.66
C ARG A 2 10.22 -15.05 -0.24
N PHE A 3 11.45 -15.50 -0.02
CA PHE A 3 12.19 -15.21 1.21
C PHE A 3 13.12 -14.02 0.99
N VAL A 4 13.16 -13.12 1.97
CA VAL A 4 14.04 -11.94 1.98
C VAL A 4 14.81 -11.87 3.30
N PRO A 5 15.99 -11.23 3.33
CA PRO A 5 16.75 -11.06 4.56
C PRO A 5 15.90 -10.40 5.65
N HIS A 6 16.07 -10.84 6.89
CA HIS A 6 15.38 -10.22 8.01
C HIS A 6 15.80 -8.76 8.15
N ARG A 7 14.80 -7.89 8.34
CA ARG A 7 14.99 -6.45 8.56
C ARG A 7 14.85 -6.17 10.04
N SER A 8 15.65 -5.24 10.56
CA SER A 8 15.54 -4.85 11.96
C SER A 8 14.16 -4.24 12.23
N ALA A 9 13.57 -4.56 13.38
CA ALA A 9 12.31 -3.96 13.84
C ALA A 9 12.24 -2.42 13.68
N PRO A 10 13.28 -1.62 14.03
CA PRO A 10 13.23 -0.17 13.83
C PRO A 10 13.08 0.23 12.35
N SER A 11 13.72 -0.50 11.42
CA SER A 11 13.61 -0.20 9.98
C SER A 11 12.21 -0.49 9.44
N GLN A 12 11.55 -1.53 9.95
CA GLN A 12 10.17 -1.87 9.58
C GLN A 12 9.18 -0.87 10.16
N LEU A 13 9.34 -0.48 11.43
CA LEU A 13 8.53 0.56 12.05
C LEU A 13 8.67 1.89 11.30
N LEU A 14 9.91 2.29 10.98
CA LEU A 14 10.16 3.50 10.18
C LEU A 14 9.50 3.41 8.81
N ALA A 15 9.56 2.27 8.13
CA ALA A 15 8.91 2.09 6.83
C ALA A 15 7.38 2.19 6.94
N VAL A 16 6.77 1.57 7.97
CA VAL A 16 5.33 1.60 8.20
C VAL A 16 4.86 3.01 8.54
N PHE A 17 5.43 3.64 9.57
CA PHE A 17 5.04 4.98 10.00
C PHE A 17 5.38 6.04 8.95
N GLY A 18 6.57 5.94 8.35
CA GLY A 18 7.02 6.85 7.30
C GLY A 18 6.10 6.79 6.08
N SER A 19 5.74 5.59 5.64
CA SER A 19 4.78 5.43 4.53
C SER A 19 3.40 5.95 4.90
N PHE A 20 2.89 5.55 6.07
CA PHE A 20 1.56 5.96 6.55
C PHE A 20 1.44 7.48 6.68
N ALA A 21 2.48 8.17 7.15
CA ALA A 21 2.50 9.63 7.28
C ALA A 21 2.75 10.34 5.94
N ALA A 22 3.61 9.79 5.07
CA ALA A 22 3.95 10.40 3.79
C ALA A 22 2.73 10.54 2.88
N GLY A 23 1.86 9.53 2.81
CA GLY A 23 0.66 9.56 1.97
C GLY A 23 -0.23 10.77 2.24
N PRO A 24 -0.74 10.95 3.48
CA PRO A 24 -1.57 12.10 3.86
C PRO A 24 -0.88 13.45 3.66
N ILE A 25 0.40 13.57 4.00
CA ILE A 25 1.15 14.81 3.80
C ILE A 25 1.19 15.18 2.32
N VAL A 26 1.51 14.22 1.45
CA VAL A 26 1.50 14.42 -0.01
C VAL A 26 0.10 14.79 -0.49
N GLY A 27 -0.93 14.07 -0.06
CA GLY A 27 -2.33 14.35 -0.42
C GLY A 27 -2.77 15.76 -0.04
N ILE A 28 -2.50 16.18 1.21
CA ILE A 28 -2.83 17.53 1.70
C ILE A 28 -2.10 18.58 0.88
N ARG A 29 -0.79 18.42 0.63
CA ARG A 29 -0.01 19.40 -0.15
C ARG A 29 -0.49 19.52 -1.59
N LEU A 30 -0.89 18.41 -2.22
CA LEU A 30 -1.46 18.46 -3.57
C LEU A 30 -2.84 19.12 -3.58
N ALA A 31 -3.69 18.84 -2.58
CA ALA A 31 -5.00 19.47 -2.46
C ALA A 31 -4.89 20.96 -2.15
N ASP A 32 -3.99 21.37 -1.26
CA ASP A 32 -3.70 22.76 -0.92
C ASP A 32 -3.22 23.56 -2.14
N ALA A 33 -2.37 22.96 -2.98
CA ALA A 33 -1.91 23.60 -4.22
C ALA A 33 -3.01 23.75 -5.29
N LEU A 34 -4.01 22.87 -5.32
CA LEU A 34 -5.05 22.85 -6.36
C LEU A 34 -6.36 23.51 -5.92
N ALA A 35 -6.67 23.46 -4.61
CA ALA A 35 -7.90 23.91 -3.97
C ALA A 35 -7.60 24.46 -2.56
N PRO A 36 -6.84 25.58 -2.44
CA PRO A 36 -6.31 26.07 -1.16
C PRO A 36 -7.40 26.38 -0.14
N ASP A 37 -8.55 26.88 -0.59
CA ASP A 37 -9.65 27.31 0.29
C ASP A 37 -10.58 26.15 0.73
N SER A 38 -10.30 24.92 0.31
CA SER A 38 -11.18 23.77 0.55
C SER A 38 -10.59 22.78 1.55
N THR A 39 -10.95 22.93 2.83
CA THR A 39 -10.63 21.95 3.88
C THR A 39 -11.15 20.55 3.55
N VAL A 40 -12.29 20.47 2.86
CA VAL A 40 -12.89 19.20 2.42
C VAL A 40 -11.97 18.49 1.42
N ALA A 41 -11.40 19.23 0.46
CA ALA A 41 -10.45 18.69 -0.51
C ALA A 41 -9.18 18.15 0.16
N GLN A 42 -8.65 18.89 1.14
CA GLN A 42 -7.46 18.49 1.91
C GLN A 42 -7.71 17.22 2.74
N LEU A 43 -8.85 17.14 3.45
CA LEU A 43 -9.23 15.96 4.22
C LEU A 43 -9.49 14.74 3.32
N ALA A 44 -10.20 14.93 2.20
CA ALA A 44 -10.48 13.85 1.26
C ALA A 44 -9.18 13.30 0.66
N ALA A 45 -8.25 14.18 0.26
CA ALA A 45 -6.95 13.78 -0.24
C ALA A 45 -6.14 13.02 0.82
N ALA A 46 -6.07 13.52 2.05
CA ALA A 46 -5.41 12.85 3.16
C ALA A 46 -5.95 11.42 3.37
N LEU A 47 -7.28 11.30 3.43
CA LEU A 47 -7.98 10.03 3.61
C LEU A 47 -7.76 9.08 2.43
N GLY A 48 -7.79 9.55 1.19
CA GLY A 48 -7.55 8.69 0.02
C GLY A 48 -6.19 8.01 0.03
N PHE A 49 -5.14 8.73 0.40
CA PHE A 49 -3.79 8.16 0.54
C PHE A 49 -3.66 7.26 1.78
N CYS A 50 -4.28 7.62 2.92
CA CYS A 50 -4.39 6.75 4.09
C CYS A 50 -5.06 5.41 3.75
N LEU A 51 -6.21 5.45 3.08
CA LEU A 51 -6.98 4.28 2.69
C LEU A 51 -6.22 3.44 1.66
N THR A 52 -5.44 4.06 0.77
CA THR A 52 -4.54 3.33 -0.14
C THR A 52 -3.52 2.49 0.62
N PHE A 53 -2.92 3.05 1.67
CA PHE A 53 -1.96 2.33 2.52
C PHE A 53 -2.62 1.21 3.33
N VAL A 54 -3.65 1.56 4.12
CA VAL A 54 -4.33 0.61 5.02
C VAL A 54 -5.03 -0.48 4.23
N GLY A 55 -5.77 -0.10 3.18
CA GLY A 55 -6.40 -1.06 2.27
C GLY A 55 -5.38 -1.93 1.56
N GLY A 56 -4.24 -1.36 1.17
CA GLY A 56 -3.14 -2.10 0.53
C GLY A 56 -2.56 -3.16 1.45
N LEU A 57 -2.29 -2.79 2.71
CA LEU A 57 -1.87 -3.71 3.76
C LEU A 57 -2.91 -4.80 3.98
N LEU A 58 -4.17 -4.46 4.21
CA LEU A 58 -5.24 -5.43 4.47
C LEU A 58 -5.42 -6.41 3.32
N LEU A 59 -5.43 -5.94 2.07
CA LEU A 59 -5.52 -6.82 0.90
C LEU A 59 -4.27 -7.69 0.75
N TRP A 60 -3.08 -7.13 0.98
CA TRP A 60 -1.83 -7.89 0.90
C TRP A 60 -1.77 -8.98 1.97
N PHE A 61 -2.14 -8.69 3.22
CA PHE A 61 -2.28 -9.66 4.30
C PHE A 61 -3.33 -10.73 3.97
N GLY A 62 -4.52 -10.32 3.54
CA GLY A 62 -5.61 -11.24 3.19
C GLY A 62 -5.24 -12.20 2.06
N LEU A 63 -4.62 -11.70 1.00
CA LEU A 63 -4.12 -12.52 -0.11
C LEU A 63 -2.99 -13.46 0.32
N GLY A 64 -2.11 -13.00 1.22
CA GLY A 64 -1.07 -13.81 1.80
C GLY A 64 -1.61 -14.97 2.62
N LEU A 65 -2.53 -14.69 3.55
CA LEU A 65 -3.20 -15.70 4.37
C LEU A 65 -3.95 -16.70 3.49
N PHE A 66 -4.72 -16.22 2.51
CA PHE A 66 -5.42 -17.09 1.56
C PHE A 66 -4.47 -18.01 0.80
N GLY A 67 -3.31 -17.49 0.38
CA GLY A 67 -2.26 -18.28 -0.28
C GLY A 67 -1.69 -19.38 0.63
N ILE A 68 -1.48 -19.09 1.91
CA ILE A 68 -1.00 -20.05 2.92
C ILE A 68 -2.07 -21.14 3.14
N VAL A 69 -3.31 -20.75 3.42
CA VAL A 69 -4.44 -21.68 3.65
C VAL A 69 -4.66 -22.58 2.43
N ARG A 70 -4.66 -22.02 1.22
CA ARG A 70 -4.78 -22.80 -0.03
C ARG A 70 -3.65 -23.80 -0.19
N THR A 71 -2.43 -23.43 0.18
CA THR A 71 -1.27 -24.32 0.11
C THR A 71 -1.38 -25.45 1.13
N MET A 72 -1.80 -25.15 2.37
CA MET A 72 -2.06 -26.17 3.41
C MET A 72 -3.16 -27.14 2.99
N TRP A 73 -4.27 -26.64 2.44
CA TRP A 73 -5.36 -27.49 1.95
C TRP A 73 -4.86 -28.44 0.85
N ARG A 74 -4.15 -27.92 -0.16
CA ARG A 74 -3.59 -28.74 -1.24
C ARG A 74 -2.57 -29.78 -0.78
N ARG A 75 -1.88 -29.53 0.33
CA ARG A 75 -0.84 -30.41 0.90
C ARG A 75 -1.36 -31.39 1.96
N ARG A 76 -2.66 -31.38 2.31
CA ARG A 76 -3.26 -32.38 3.22
C ARG A 76 -3.14 -33.84 2.76
N GLY A 77 -2.61 -34.12 1.56
CA GLY A 77 -2.28 -35.46 1.07
C GLY A 77 -0.79 -35.76 0.83
N GLY A 78 0.16 -34.86 1.17
CA GLY A 78 1.58 -35.05 0.88
C GLY A 78 2.50 -34.51 1.97
N ARG A 79 3.51 -35.30 2.35
CA ARG A 79 4.52 -35.00 3.40
C ARG A 79 4.99 -33.56 3.30
N VAL A 80 4.78 -32.81 4.38
CA VAL A 80 5.33 -31.46 4.57
C VAL A 80 6.84 -31.61 4.67
N GLN A 81 7.57 -31.36 3.58
CA GLN A 81 8.99 -31.05 3.69
C GLN A 81 9.09 -29.75 4.48
N ARG A 82 9.51 -29.86 5.75
CA ARG A 82 9.98 -28.74 6.54
C ARG A 82 11.05 -28.05 5.71
N ALA A 83 10.88 -26.76 5.47
CA ALA A 83 11.93 -25.92 4.92
C ALA A 83 12.97 -25.66 6.02
N ASP A 84 13.60 -26.71 6.51
CA ASP A 84 14.70 -26.66 7.48
C ASP A 84 15.91 -26.06 6.75
N GLY A 85 16.09 -24.74 6.84
CA GLY A 85 17.32 -24.08 6.39
C GLY A 85 17.18 -22.68 5.78
N VAL A 86 15.97 -22.19 5.46
CA VAL A 86 15.83 -20.84 4.87
C VAL A 86 15.67 -19.80 5.98
N LYS A 87 16.80 -19.22 6.42
CA LYS A 87 16.81 -18.03 7.29
C LYS A 87 16.31 -16.81 6.50
N GLY A 88 15.01 -16.50 6.56
CA GLY A 88 14.46 -15.30 5.89
C GLY A 88 12.97 -15.09 6.17
N VAL A 89 12.53 -13.84 6.01
CA VAL A 89 11.13 -13.42 6.19
C VAL A 89 10.33 -13.83 4.96
N LEU A 90 9.17 -14.45 5.18
CA LEU A 90 8.24 -14.82 4.11
C LEU A 90 7.49 -13.59 3.59
N VAL A 91 7.70 -13.23 2.33
CA VAL A 91 6.89 -12.22 1.63
C VAL A 91 5.81 -12.93 0.82
N PRO A 92 4.52 -12.80 1.19
CA PRO A 92 3.44 -13.41 0.45
C PRO A 92 3.21 -12.70 -0.91
N PRO A 93 2.59 -13.41 -1.87
CA PRO A 93 2.07 -12.75 -3.07
C PRO A 93 0.98 -11.74 -2.69
N GLY A 94 0.74 -10.76 -3.54
CA GLY A 94 -0.35 -9.78 -3.34
C GLY A 94 0.12 -8.34 -3.19
N TYR A 95 1.42 -8.07 -3.08
CA TYR A 95 1.99 -6.70 -2.99
C TYR A 95 1.62 -5.78 -4.18
N ARG A 96 1.03 -6.33 -5.26
CA ARG A 96 0.50 -5.53 -6.38
C ARG A 96 -0.78 -4.80 -6.01
N SER A 97 -1.48 -5.20 -4.93
CA SER A 97 -2.67 -4.53 -4.41
C SER A 97 -2.41 -3.05 -4.11
N PHE A 98 -1.22 -2.69 -3.63
CA PHE A 98 -0.82 -1.31 -3.37
C PHE A 98 -0.87 -0.44 -4.64
N VAL A 99 -0.42 -0.96 -5.78
CA VAL A 99 -0.47 -0.23 -7.06
C VAL A 99 -1.91 -0.10 -7.55
N VAL A 100 -2.70 -1.18 -7.43
CA VAL A 100 -4.10 -1.17 -7.83
C VAL A 100 -4.89 -0.13 -7.02
N LEU A 101 -4.75 -0.13 -5.69
CA LEU A 101 -5.41 0.87 -4.86
C LEU A 101 -4.88 2.29 -5.09
N GLY A 102 -3.57 2.43 -5.33
CA GLY A 102 -2.96 3.72 -5.69
C GLY A 102 -3.46 4.28 -7.03
N LEU A 103 -3.97 3.42 -7.93
CA LEU A 103 -4.62 3.80 -9.18
C LEU A 103 -6.14 3.94 -9.08
N LEU A 104 -6.74 3.64 -7.93
CA LEU A 104 -8.19 3.71 -7.73
C LEU A 104 -8.57 4.85 -6.79
N LEU A 105 -8.02 4.85 -5.57
CA LEU A 105 -8.45 5.80 -4.54
C LEU A 105 -7.93 7.22 -4.79
N PRO A 106 -6.64 7.46 -5.06
CA PRO A 106 -6.15 8.82 -5.34
C PRO A 106 -6.81 9.47 -6.56
N PRO A 107 -7.06 8.79 -7.70
CA PRO A 107 -7.83 9.41 -8.78
C PRO A 107 -9.25 9.82 -8.39
N THR A 108 -9.94 9.03 -7.55
CA THR A 108 -11.27 9.43 -7.05
C THR A 108 -11.22 10.66 -6.15
N THR A 109 -10.15 10.83 -5.37
CA THR A 109 -9.95 12.07 -4.61
C THR A 109 -9.56 13.22 -5.53
N GLY A 110 -8.76 12.99 -6.58
CA GLY A 110 -8.45 13.99 -7.60
C GLY A 110 -9.68 14.50 -8.35
N LEU A 111 -10.66 13.62 -8.61
CA LEU A 111 -11.97 14.00 -9.15
C LEU A 111 -12.70 14.94 -8.18
N LEU A 112 -12.79 14.56 -6.91
CA LEU A 112 -13.45 15.38 -5.88
C LEU A 112 -12.76 16.73 -5.68
N VAL A 113 -11.41 16.75 -5.64
CA VAL A 113 -10.62 17.98 -5.55
C VAL A 113 -10.89 18.87 -6.76
N GLY A 114 -10.89 18.30 -7.98
CA GLY A 114 -11.17 19.06 -9.19
C GLY A 114 -12.57 19.67 -9.20
N LEU A 115 -13.58 18.95 -8.72
CA LEU A 115 -14.96 19.46 -8.58
C LEU A 115 -15.09 20.59 -7.55
N LEU A 116 -14.21 20.63 -6.56
CA LEU A 116 -14.18 21.66 -5.51
C LEU A 116 -13.19 22.79 -5.78
N SER A 117 -12.50 22.75 -6.92
CA SER A 117 -11.44 23.69 -7.29
C SER A 117 -11.80 24.52 -8.51
N THR A 118 -11.08 25.61 -8.74
CA THR A 118 -11.07 26.33 -10.01
C THR A 118 -10.12 25.70 -11.05
N SER A 119 -9.32 24.71 -10.63
CA SER A 119 -8.38 23.99 -11.50
C SER A 119 -9.11 23.05 -12.46
N PRO A 120 -8.56 22.80 -13.66
CA PRO A 120 -9.18 21.86 -14.60
C PRO A 120 -9.30 20.45 -14.01
N LEU A 121 -10.51 19.87 -14.03
CA LEU A 121 -10.81 18.55 -13.47
C LEU A 121 -9.82 17.47 -13.94
N LEU A 122 -9.54 17.44 -15.25
CA LEU A 122 -8.61 16.47 -15.84
C LEU A 122 -7.18 16.63 -15.32
N LEU A 123 -6.75 17.85 -15.02
CA LEU A 123 -5.44 18.12 -14.44
C LEU A 123 -5.37 17.56 -13.01
N CYS A 124 -6.38 17.83 -12.19
CA CYS A 124 -6.47 17.30 -10.83
C CYS A 124 -6.45 15.77 -10.82
N MET A 125 -7.25 15.13 -11.68
CA MET A 125 -7.26 13.68 -11.84
C MET A 125 -5.90 13.15 -12.28
N ALA A 126 -5.24 13.76 -13.27
CA ALA A 126 -3.93 13.32 -13.75
C ALA A 126 -2.85 13.41 -12.65
N ILE A 127 -2.79 14.52 -11.92
CA ILE A 127 -1.84 14.73 -10.81
C ILE A 127 -2.04 13.67 -9.73
N PHE A 128 -3.27 13.47 -9.28
CA PHE A 128 -3.57 12.50 -8.24
C PHE A 128 -3.36 11.05 -8.71
N THR A 129 -3.61 10.75 -9.99
CA THR A 129 -3.30 9.44 -10.58
C THR A 129 -1.80 9.16 -10.56
N MET A 130 -0.98 10.14 -10.97
CA MET A 130 0.47 10.01 -10.94
C MET A 130 1.02 9.88 -9.53
N ALA A 131 0.54 10.71 -8.60
CA ALA A 131 0.93 10.64 -7.19
C ALA A 131 0.54 9.29 -6.56
N GLY A 132 -0.68 8.82 -6.83
CA GLY A 132 -1.18 7.53 -6.37
C GLY A 132 -0.40 6.34 -6.94
N LEU A 133 -0.06 6.38 -8.24
CA LEU A 133 0.78 5.37 -8.88
C LEU A 133 2.18 5.31 -8.24
N LEU A 134 2.85 6.45 -8.10
CA LEU A 134 4.17 6.53 -7.49
C LEU A 134 4.15 6.01 -6.06
N TYR A 135 3.16 6.45 -5.27
CA TYR A 135 2.98 5.98 -3.90
C TYR A 135 2.74 4.47 -3.84
N GLY A 136 1.84 3.93 -4.66
CA GLY A 136 1.58 2.50 -4.76
C GLY A 136 2.81 1.69 -5.18
N ILE A 137 3.65 2.20 -6.08
CA ILE A 137 4.92 1.58 -6.48
C ILE A 137 5.90 1.56 -5.31
N CYS A 138 6.04 2.66 -4.55
CA CYS A 138 6.88 2.73 -3.37
C CYS A 138 6.43 1.72 -2.29
N LEU A 139 5.13 1.67 -1.98
CA LEU A 139 4.58 0.70 -1.03
C LEU A 139 4.79 -0.74 -1.49
N ARG A 140 4.56 -1.00 -2.78
CA ARG A 140 4.85 -2.29 -3.39
C ARG A 140 6.32 -2.66 -3.23
N ALA A 141 7.24 -1.72 -3.46
CA ALA A 141 8.67 -1.97 -3.32
C ALA A 141 9.03 -2.29 -1.86
N LEU A 142 8.50 -1.54 -0.88
CA LEU A 142 8.70 -1.81 0.54
C LEU A 142 8.19 -3.19 0.95
N ALA A 143 6.97 -3.56 0.53
CA ALA A 143 6.42 -4.90 0.73
C ALA A 143 7.28 -5.98 0.08
N HIS A 144 7.69 -5.76 -1.17
CA HIS A 144 8.48 -6.72 -1.95
C HIS A 144 9.86 -7.02 -1.33
N HIS A 145 10.45 -6.04 -0.64
CA HIS A 145 11.77 -6.15 -0.01
C HIS A 145 11.72 -6.47 1.50
N GLY A 146 10.53 -6.77 2.05
CA GLY A 146 10.36 -7.20 3.44
C GLY A 146 10.43 -6.07 4.49
N TYR A 147 10.22 -4.81 4.08
CA TYR A 147 10.16 -3.68 5.01
C TYR A 147 8.79 -3.54 5.68
N LEU A 148 7.73 -4.09 5.09
CA LEU A 148 6.43 -4.15 5.73
C LEU A 148 6.29 -5.48 6.49
N PRO A 149 5.80 -5.44 7.74
CA PRO A 149 5.71 -6.64 8.59
C PRO A 149 4.71 -7.64 8.00
N PHE A 150 5.06 -8.93 8.02
CA PHE A 150 4.14 -10.02 7.72
C PHE A 150 4.19 -11.05 8.86
N PRO A 151 3.05 -11.54 9.41
CA PRO A 151 3.06 -12.53 10.46
C PRO A 151 3.71 -13.81 9.96
N GLU A 152 4.78 -14.21 10.62
CA GLU A 152 5.42 -15.51 10.37
C GLU A 152 4.62 -16.58 11.13
N PRO A 153 4.24 -17.70 10.49
CA PRO A 153 3.67 -18.83 11.21
C PRO A 153 4.77 -19.44 12.09
N GLU A 154 4.57 -19.38 13.41
CA GLU A 154 5.36 -20.12 14.41
C GLU A 154 5.17 -21.63 14.28
#